data_AF-A0A345VIJ7-F1
#
_entry.id   AF-A0A345VIJ7-F1
#
_cell.length_a   1.000
_cell.length_b   1.000
_cell.length_c   1.000
_cell.angle_alpha   90.00
_cell.angle_beta   90.00
_cell.angle_gamma   90.00
#
_symmetry.space_group_name_H-M   'P 1'
#
loop_
_entity.id
_entity.type
_entity.pdbx_description
1 polymer ?
#
loop_
_entity_poly.entity_id
_entity_poly.type
_entity_poly.pdbx_seq_one_letter_code
_entity_poly.pdbx_strand_id
1 'polypeptide(L)' 'MAKVLKTFTDVSTGLIYPIGDDYEGDRLKEFQELGFVEKESPKKTKKKVAKESE' A
#
# COMPACT_ATOMS: atom_id res chain seq x y z
N MET A 1 0.03 8.93 4.80
CA MET A 1 -1.16 8.75 3.96
C MET A 1 -0.88 7.80 2.80
N ALA A 2 -1.54 6.66 2.79
CA ALA A 2 -1.67 5.78 1.64
C ALA A 2 -3.16 5.57 1.36
N LYS A 3 -3.52 5.52 0.09
CA LYS A 3 -4.87 5.26 -0.37
C LYS A 3 -5.20 3.79 -0.21
N VAL A 4 -6.31 3.47 0.44
CA VAL A 4 -6.75 2.08 0.57
C VAL A 4 -7.30 1.59 -0.77
N LEU A 5 -6.67 0.58 -1.33
CA LEU A 5 -7.09 -0.05 -2.59
C LEU A 5 -8.11 -1.18 -2.38
N LYS A 6 -8.03 -1.85 -1.23
CA LYS A 6 -8.95 -2.93 -0.86
C LYS A 6 -9.32 -2.84 0.61
N THR A 7 -10.60 -3.03 0.92
CA THR A 7 -11.12 -3.03 2.29
C THR A 7 -10.32 -4.02 3.15
N PHE A 8 -9.79 -3.54 4.28
CA PHE A 8 -9.09 -4.39 5.24
C PHE A 8 -9.39 -3.96 6.67
N THR A 9 -9.23 -4.89 7.59
CA THR A 9 -9.33 -4.62 9.03
C THR A 9 -7.92 -4.60 9.60
N ASP A 10 -7.51 -3.48 10.18
CA ASP A 10 -6.26 -3.43 10.89
C ASP A 10 -6.41 -4.18 12.23
N VAL A 11 -5.66 -5.26 12.39
CA VAL A 11 -5.74 -6.09 13.60
C VAL A 11 -5.11 -5.44 14.83
N SER A 12 -4.30 -4.38 14.66
CA SER A 12 -3.68 -3.67 15.79
C SER A 12 -4.67 -2.75 16.48
N THR A 13 -5.55 -2.13 15.69
CA THR A 13 -6.54 -1.14 16.14
C THR A 13 -7.97 -1.67 16.14
N GLY A 14 -8.23 -2.77 15.42
CA GLY A 14 -9.58 -3.30 15.17
C GLY A 14 -10.40 -2.46 14.20
N LEU A 15 -9.81 -1.47 13.52
CA LEU A 15 -10.50 -0.56 12.62
C LEU A 15 -10.63 -1.12 11.21
N ILE A 16 -11.80 -0.93 10.61
CA ILE A 16 -12.08 -1.31 9.23
C ILE A 16 -11.81 -0.10 8.35
N TYR A 17 -10.89 -0.24 7.40
CA TYR A 17 -10.54 0.79 6.43
C TYR A 17 -11.22 0.50 5.09
N PRO A 18 -12.18 1.34 4.65
CA PRO A 18 -12.85 1.17 3.36
C PRO A 18 -11.95 1.52 2.17
N ILE A 19 -12.32 1.05 0.98
CA ILE A 19 -11.62 1.41 -0.26
C ILE A 19 -11.76 2.91 -0.50
N GLY A 20 -10.65 3.57 -0.84
CA GLY A 20 -10.56 5.01 -1.06
C GLY A 20 -10.28 5.84 0.20
N ASP A 21 -10.26 5.20 1.36
CA ASP A 21 -9.88 5.82 2.63
C ASP A 21 -8.37 6.05 2.73
N ASP A 22 -7.94 6.84 3.70
CA ASP A 22 -6.55 7.21 3.91
C ASP A 22 -5.99 6.45 5.12
N TYR A 23 -5.03 5.57 4.85
CA TYR A 23 -4.35 4.79 5.88
C TYR A 23 -3.01 5.43 6.28
N GLU A 24 -2.81 5.61 7.58
CA GLU A 24 -1.61 6.23 8.17
C GLU A 24 -0.91 5.34 9.20
N GLY A 25 -1.32 4.08 9.35
CA GLY A 25 -0.72 3.17 10.31
C GLY A 25 0.68 2.69 9.94
N ASP A 26 1.41 2.16 10.92
CA ASP A 26 2.82 1.72 10.79
C ASP A 26 3.01 0.58 9.75
N ARG A 27 1.96 -0.23 9.55
CA ARG A 27 1.92 -1.36 8.61
C ARG A 27 1.74 -0.96 7.14
N LEU A 28 1.81 0.32 6.81
CA LEU A 28 1.62 0.83 5.45
C LEU A 28 2.56 0.12 4.45
N LYS A 29 3.77 -0.22 4.86
CA LYS A 29 4.74 -0.94 4.01
C LYS A 29 4.31 -2.38 3.72
N GLU A 30 3.83 -3.11 4.71
CA GLU A 30 3.31 -4.48 4.53
C GLU A 30 2.04 -4.46 3.65
N PHE A 31 1.10 -3.57 3.96
CA PHE A 31 -0.12 -3.42 3.16
C PHE A 31 0.18 -2.95 1.73
N GLN A 32 1.24 -2.17 1.51
CA GLN A 32 1.68 -1.76 0.18
C GLN A 32 2.30 -2.93 -0.60
N GLU A 33 3.14 -3.75 0.03
CA GLU A 33 3.71 -4.95 -0.62
C GLU A 33 2.63 -6.00 -0.93
N LEU A 34 1.59 -6.08 -0.09
CA LEU A 34 0.44 -6.96 -0.28
C LEU A 34 -0.63 -6.38 -1.24
N GLY A 35 -0.50 -5.11 -1.66
CA GLY A 35 -1.45 -4.44 -2.56
C GLY A 35 -2.79 -4.04 -1.92
N PHE A 36 -2.86 -3.91 -0.59
CA PHE A 36 -4.04 -3.39 0.11
C PHE A 36 -4.09 -1.86 0.12
N VAL A 37 -2.93 -1.19 0.13
CA VAL A 37 -2.83 0.28 0.11
C VAL A 37 -1.80 0.75 -0.91
N GLU A 38 -2.01 1.92 -1.49
CA GLU A 38 -1.07 2.58 -2.39
C GLU A 38 -0.61 3.89 -1.78
N LYS A 39 0.70 4.03 -1.58
CA LYS A 39 1.24 5.28 -1.07
C LYS A 39 1.06 6.37 -2.12
N GLU A 40 0.29 7.41 -1.81
CA GLU A 40 0.18 8.62 -2.63
C GLU A 40 1.49 9.43 -2.48
N SER A 41 2.57 8.90 -3.06
CA SER A 41 3.83 9.62 -3.18
C SER A 41 3.84 10.32 -4.53
N PRO A 42 4.08 11.65 -4.61
CA PRO A 42 4.30 12.28 -5.89
C PRO A 42 5.60 11.71 -6.45
N LYS A 43 5.49 10.80 -7.44
CA LYS A 43 6.59 10.24 -8.23
C LYS A 43 7.84 9.80 -7.44
N LYS A 44 7.97 8.50 -7.23
CA LYS A 44 9.28 7.85 -7.40
C LYS A 44 9.08 6.52 -8.12
N THR A 45 9.31 6.59 -9.42
CA THR A 45 9.92 5.53 -10.23
C THR A 45 10.74 4.57 -9.37
N LYS A 46 10.21 3.39 -9.05
CA LYS A 46 11.02 2.22 -8.73
C LYS A 46 11.02 1.30 -9.93
N LYS A 47 11.97 1.62 -10.81
CA LYS A 47 12.59 0.71 -11.76
C LYS A 47 13.09 -0.56 -11.05
N LYS A 48 13.05 -1.66 -11.82
CA LYS A 48 13.82 -2.94 -11.78
C LYS A 48 12.91 -4.14 -11.43
N VAL A 49 12.83 -5.20 -12.23
CA VAL A 49 13.75 -5.66 -13.30
C VAL A 49 12.97 -6.58 -14.28
N ALA A 50 12.84 -6.18 -15.54
CA ALA A 50 12.85 -7.15 -16.64
C ALA A 50 14.33 -7.26 -17.02
N LYS A 51 14.98 -8.30 -16.50
CA LYS A 51 16.33 -8.66 -16.92
C LYS A 51 16.16 -9.54 -18.15
N GLU A 52 16.16 -8.87 -19.29
CA GLU A 52 16.61 -9.46 -20.54
C GLU A 52 18.09 -9.85 -20.33
N SER A 53 18.39 -11.14 -20.48
CA SER A 53 19.74 -11.66 -20.69
C SER A 53 19.53 -12.92 -21.52
N GLU A 54 19.62 -12.69 -22.84
CA GLU A 54 20.32 -13.48 -23.85
C GLU A 54 20.92 -14.83 -23.42
#